data_AF-A0A6J5XFU5-F1
#
_entry.id   AF-A0A6J5XFU5-F1
#
_cell.length_a   1.000
_cell.length_b   1.000
_cell.length_c   1.000
_cell.angle_alpha   90.00
_cell.angle_beta   90.00
_cell.angle_gamma   90.00
#
_symmetry.space_group_name_H-M   'P 1'
#
loop_
_entity.id
_entity.type
_entity.pdbx_description
1 polymer ?
#
loop_
_entity_poly.entity_id
_entity_poly.type
_entity_poly.pdbx_seq_one_letter_code
_entity_poly.pdbx_strand_id
1 'polypeptide(L)' 'MEMEKKVNKSLDVTENESEAVSQLVVPVIPPGGVSFYDAFVVRGIRVNRVEPGLIVCTLKVPPRFTN' A
#
# COMPACT_ATOMS: atom_id res chain seq x y z
N MET A 1 12.65 -2.75 -25.01
CA MET A 1 11.42 -1.97 -24.76
C MET A 1 10.41 -2.92 -24.16
N GLU A 2 10.21 -2.88 -22.85
CA GLU A 2 9.11 -3.60 -22.21
C GLU A 2 8.41 -2.63 -21.27
N MET A 3 7.15 -2.33 -21.61
CA MET A 3 6.24 -1.48 -20.87
C MET A 3 5.34 -2.44 -20.09
N GLU A 4 5.63 -2.65 -18.82
CA GLU A 4 4.85 -3.56 -17.97
C GLU A 4 3.42 -3.02 -17.78
N LYS A 5 2.46 -3.95 -17.86
CA LYS A 5 1.03 -3.75 -18.07
C LYS A 5 0.38 -2.89 -16.99
N LYS A 6 -0.12 -1.73 -17.42
CA LYS A 6 -0.97 -0.82 -16.67
C LYS A 6 -2.35 -1.44 -16.43
N VAL A 7 -2.58 -2.10 -15.30
CA VAL A 7 -3.94 -2.50 -14.87
C VAL A 7 -4.62 -1.28 -14.26
N ASN A 8 -5.17 -0.39 -15.10
CA ASN A 8 -6.16 0.59 -14.63
C ASN A 8 -7.53 -0.04 -14.84
N LYS A 9 -7.99 -0.79 -13.85
CA LYS A 9 -9.41 -1.10 -13.76
C LYS A 9 -10.06 0.13 -13.13
N SER A 10 -10.49 1.09 -13.97
CA SER A 10 -11.36 2.16 -13.51
C SER A 10 -12.70 1.55 -13.12
N LEU A 11 -13.20 1.91 -11.95
CA LEU A 11 -14.58 1.62 -11.57
C LEU A 11 -15.48 2.57 -12.36
N ASP A 12 -16.61 2.08 -12.88
CA ASP A 12 -17.66 2.96 -13.37
C ASP A 12 -18.28 3.69 -12.18
N VAL A 13 -18.01 4.99 -12.10
CA VAL A 13 -18.35 5.90 -11.01
C VAL A 13 -19.28 6.95 -11.59
N THR A 14 -20.42 7.22 -10.95
CA THR A 14 -21.36 8.27 -11.34
C THR A 14 -20.71 9.67 -11.24
N GLU A 15 -21.31 10.67 -11.88
CA GLU A 15 -20.74 12.03 -11.93
C GLU A 15 -20.56 12.63 -10.52
N ASN A 16 -21.50 12.32 -9.61
CA ASN A 16 -21.52 12.85 -8.25
C ASN A 16 -20.41 12.25 -7.35
N GLU A 17 -20.09 10.96 -7.49
CA GLU A 17 -18.95 10.34 -6.77
C GLU A 17 -17.61 10.76 -7.39
N SER A 18 -17.55 10.99 -8.70
CA SER A 18 -16.37 11.55 -9.35
C SER A 18 -16.06 12.97 -8.84
N GLU A 19 -17.09 13.81 -8.71
CA GLU A 19 -16.95 15.14 -8.14
C GLU A 19 -16.50 15.07 -6.67
N ALA A 20 -17.09 14.19 -5.88
CA ALA A 20 -16.72 13.99 -4.47
C ALA A 20 -15.25 13.56 -4.31
N VAL A 21 -14.75 12.65 -5.17
CA VAL A 21 -13.35 12.21 -5.16
C VAL A 21 -12.41 13.33 -5.61
N SER A 22 -12.81 14.16 -6.56
CA SER A 22 -11.99 15.27 -7.08
C SER A 22 -11.73 16.35 -6.03
N GLN A 23 -12.62 16.49 -5.05
CA GLN A 23 -12.46 17.43 -3.93
C GLN A 23 -11.58 16.87 -2.79
N LEU A 24 -11.22 15.58 -2.84
CA LEU A 24 -10.44 14.93 -1.81
C LEU A 24 -8.97 15.38 -1.88
N VAL A 25 -8.46 15.97 -0.80
CA VAL A 25 -7.05 16.29 -0.68
C VAL A 25 -6.28 15.03 -0.32
N VAL A 26 -5.69 14.38 -1.33
CA VAL A 26 -4.78 13.24 -1.12
C VAL A 26 -3.37 13.78 -0.85
N PRO A 27 -2.76 13.45 0.31
CA PRO A 27 -1.38 13.82 0.57
C PRO A 27 -0.46 13.24 -0.51
N VAL A 28 0.26 14.12 -1.22
CA VAL A 28 1.21 13.70 -2.25
C VAL A 28 2.41 13.06 -1.56
N ILE A 29 2.69 11.79 -1.88
CA ILE A 29 3.94 11.14 -1.47
C ILE A 29 5.04 11.69 -2.40
N PRO A 30 6.10 12.33 -1.88
CA PRO A 30 7.15 12.88 -2.73
C PRO A 30 7.85 11.75 -3.52
N PRO A 31 8.51 12.06 -4.65
CA PRO A 31 9.34 11.09 -5.36
C PRO A 31 10.41 10.53 -4.42
N GLY A 32 10.42 9.20 -4.21
CA GLY A 32 11.29 8.54 -3.23
C GLY A 32 10.77 8.57 -1.78
N GLY A 33 9.61 9.16 -1.55
CA GLY A 33 8.87 9.07 -0.29
C GLY A 33 8.34 7.66 -0.07
N VAL A 34 8.42 7.19 1.17
CA VAL A 34 7.93 5.86 1.55
C VAL A 34 6.46 6.00 1.94
N SER A 35 5.57 5.26 1.27
CA SER A 35 4.16 5.26 1.66
C SER A 35 4.02 4.80 3.11
N PHE A 36 2.94 5.20 3.79
CA PHE A 36 2.70 4.76 5.16
C PHE A 36 2.75 3.23 5.26
N TYR A 37 2.16 2.52 4.29
CA TYR A 37 2.13 1.06 4.25
C TYR A 37 3.51 0.46 4.00
N ASP A 38 4.28 0.98 3.05
CA ASP A 38 5.65 0.51 2.81
C ASP A 38 6.51 0.69 4.06
N ALA A 39 6.42 1.87 4.68
CA ALA A 39 7.21 2.19 5.85
C ALA A 39 6.78 1.37 7.07
N PHE A 40 5.49 1.06 7.15
CA PHE A 40 4.91 0.21 8.18
C PHE A 40 5.32 -1.26 8.01
N VAL A 41 5.26 -1.80 6.78
CA VAL A 41 5.63 -3.18 6.47
C VAL A 41 7.13 -3.36 6.67
N VAL A 42 7.97 -2.50 6.10
CA VAL A 42 9.43 -2.61 6.17
C VAL A 42 9.94 -2.46 7.61
N ARG A 43 9.36 -1.56 8.41
CA ARG A 43 9.79 -1.38 9.82
C ARG A 43 9.10 -2.31 10.80
N GLY A 44 7.90 -2.81 10.46
CA GLY A 44 7.07 -3.62 11.35
C GLY A 44 7.34 -5.12 11.23
N ILE A 45 7.80 -5.58 10.06
CA ILE A 45 8.18 -6.98 9.86
C ILE A 45 9.52 -7.24 10.51
N ARG A 46 9.55 -8.21 11.42
CA ARG A 46 10.76 -8.76 12.00
C ARG A 46 10.92 -10.19 11.54
N VAL A 47 12.09 -10.50 10.99
CA VAL A 47 12.46 -11.86 10.60
C VAL A 47 12.84 -12.64 11.86
N ASN A 48 12.16 -13.75 12.10
CA ASN A 48 12.39 -14.61 13.26
C ASN A 48 13.33 -15.77 12.92
N ARG A 49 13.18 -16.37 11.74
CA ARG A 49 13.96 -17.52 11.29
C ARG A 49 14.05 -17.55 9.78
N VAL A 50 15.22 -17.93 9.26
CA VAL A 50 15.47 -18.12 7.84
C VAL A 50 16.01 -19.53 7.63
N GLU A 51 15.38 -20.27 6.73
CA GLU A 51 15.73 -21.63 6.32
C GLU A 51 15.66 -21.72 4.80
N PRO A 52 16.33 -22.71 4.18
CA PRO A 52 16.15 -22.96 2.75
C PRO A 52 14.67 -23.23 2.43
N GLY A 53 14.05 -22.34 1.66
CA GLY A 53 12.64 -22.43 1.27
C GLY A 53 11.62 -21.91 2.30
N LEU A 54 12.05 -21.40 3.46
CA LEU A 54 11.14 -20.88 4.49
C LEU A 54 11.69 -19.63 5.18
N ILE A 55 10.87 -18.60 5.29
CA ILE A 55 11.14 -17.43 6.12
C ILE A 55 9.97 -17.28 7.10
N VAL A 56 10.28 -17.26 8.39
CA VAL A 56 9.30 -17.01 9.45
C VAL A 56 9.44 -15.57 9.91
N CYS A 57 8.35 -14.81 9.85
CA CYS A 57 8.31 -13.40 10.22
C CYS A 57 7.21 -13.12 11.23
N THR A 58 7.41 -12.10 12.06
CA THR A 58 6.38 -11.51 12.92
C THR A 58 6.14 -10.06 12.55
N LEU A 59 4.88 -9.63 12.59
CA LEU A 59 4.46 -8.25 12.34
C LEU A 59 3.64 -7.79 13.54
N LYS A 60 4.07 -6.69 14.17
CA LYS A 60 3.22 -6.02 15.17
C LYS A 60 2.18 -5.18 14.44
N VAL A 61 0.92 -5.58 14.54
CA VAL A 61 -0.21 -4.86 13.94
C VAL A 61 -0.65 -3.72 14.87
N PRO A 62 -0.64 -2.45 14.41
CA PRO A 62 -1.20 -1.33 15.15
C PRO A 62 -2.70 -1.53 15.39
N PRO A 63 -3.24 -1.06 16.53
CA PRO A 63 -4.67 -1.22 16.86
C PRO A 63 -5.65 -0.70 15.81
N ARG A 64 -5.24 0.28 15.00
CA ARG A 64 -6.03 0.82 13.87
C ARG A 64 -6.26 -0.18 12.72
N PHE A 65 -5.61 -1.33 12.72
CA PHE A 65 -5.70 -2.36 11.68
C PHE A 65 -6.28 -3.69 12.20
N THR A 66 -6.83 -3.71 13.42
CA THR A 66 -7.36 -4.93 14.03
C THR A 66 -8.89 -5.03 14.02
N ASN A 67 -9.61 -4.10 13.37
CA ASN A 67 -11.07 -4.03 13.32
C ASN A 67 -11.57 -3.66 11.92
#